data_AF-A0A8F5ZGV2-F1
#
_entry.id   AF-A0A8F5ZGV2-F1
#
_cell.length_a   1.000
_cell.length_b   1.000
_cell.length_c   1.000
_cell.angle_alpha   90.00
_cell.angle_beta   90.00
_cell.angle_gamma   90.00
#
_symmetry.space_group_name_H-M   'P 1'
#
loop_
_entity.id
_entity.type
_entity.pdbx_description
1 polymer ?
#
loop_
_entity_poly.entity_id
_entity_poly.type
_entity_poly.pdbx_seq_one_letter_code
_entity_poly.pdbx_strand_id
1 'polypeptide(L)'
;MEPITHLKEEIQILCAGFSSHFIERDEEIRGAILAILSNENILYLGPPGTAKTYLAQNICNSIKGAEFFSYLLTRFTTPEEIFGPLSLQSLERDEFRRKTEGCLPSSHIAFLDEIFKANSSILNSLLTILNERRFHNGTDIINTPLLTVFGASNELPEEDENLEALYDRFLFRYDVRYIQSPDNVRTLLFCTDTSFIPPVTLTTDKVAQIRNQARSVSIPEEVQNSILSLKRQLEHQDGEDDENVRVSDRRWKKITGVLKVAAAANGTKTVDRTMLLLLQHLLWDLPEQKDRIRSIIIEHMVTGGTDTKRLEVGIRQVYRMLTQEDGIHENARLPVPVFAHDSDGNKQKIISFGELIAASKEKKYYYFSIETSFSTGYPFSQIMGILESEYQFSPKRYQASEIREICEAEYANLMEEYQKFVNTVRDDSNLLKQNLEANIWLTCSDIDEVLSVRQNYLAWLPLLEENMNALSVAIRS
;
A
#
# COMPACT_ATOMS: atom_id res chain seq x y z
N MET A 1 7.92 25.76 26.25
CA MET A 1 7.80 24.88 25.06
C MET A 1 9.15 24.89 24.40
N GLU A 2 9.93 23.82 24.54
CA GLU A 2 11.20 23.69 23.81
C GLU A 2 10.90 23.63 22.30
N PRO A 3 11.72 24.27 21.46
CA PRO A 3 11.45 24.38 20.04
C PRO A 3 11.58 23.01 19.34
N ILE A 4 10.66 22.77 18.40
CA ILE A 4 10.49 21.55 17.60
C ILE A 4 11.79 21.09 16.90
N THR A 5 12.69 22.03 16.60
CA THR A 5 14.02 21.77 16.01
C THR A 5 14.91 20.88 16.88
N HIS A 6 14.87 21.06 18.21
CA HIS A 6 15.72 20.27 19.12
C HIS A 6 15.34 18.78 19.12
N LEU A 7 14.05 18.48 18.94
CA LEU A 7 13.55 17.12 18.96
C LEU A 7 13.90 16.34 17.68
N LYS A 8 13.82 17.01 16.52
CA LYS A 8 14.24 16.41 15.26
C LYS A 8 15.71 16.00 15.32
N GLU A 9 16.56 16.89 15.83
CA GLU A 9 18.00 16.64 16.01
C GLU A 9 18.25 15.49 16.99
N GLU A 10 17.55 15.43 18.13
CA GLU A 10 17.63 14.32 19.07
C GLU A 10 17.29 12.97 18.42
N ILE A 11 16.22 12.90 17.62
CA ILE A 11 15.83 11.66 16.92
C ILE A 11 16.86 11.29 15.85
N GLN A 12 17.41 12.25 15.11
CA GLN A 12 18.47 11.99 14.14
C GLN A 12 19.72 11.43 14.80
N ILE A 13 20.17 12.02 15.91
CA ILE A 13 21.33 11.55 16.68
C ILE A 13 21.06 10.15 17.22
N LEU A 14 19.84 9.90 17.72
CA LEU A 14 19.42 8.59 18.19
C LEU A 14 19.51 7.56 17.06
N CYS A 15 18.84 7.79 15.94
CA CYS A 15 18.85 6.90 14.78
C CYS A 15 20.30 6.63 14.31
N ALA A 16 21.13 7.67 14.18
CA ALA A 16 22.51 7.53 13.75
C ALA A 16 23.35 6.68 14.73
N GLY A 17 23.16 6.86 16.04
CA GLY A 17 23.82 6.04 17.05
C GLY A 17 23.40 4.57 16.99
N PHE A 18 22.12 4.30 16.78
CA PHE A 18 21.65 2.91 16.59
C PHE A 18 22.17 2.31 15.28
N SER A 19 22.19 3.08 14.19
CA SER A 19 22.65 2.63 12.86
C SER A 19 24.13 2.25 12.87
N SER A 20 24.96 2.89 13.70
CA SER A 20 26.38 2.54 13.82
C SER A 20 26.62 1.25 14.60
N HIS A 21 25.70 0.86 15.48
CA HIS A 21 25.82 -0.35 16.29
C HIS A 21 25.08 -1.56 15.67
N PHE A 22 23.91 -1.32 15.11
CA PHE A 22 23.07 -2.34 14.48
C PHE A 22 23.23 -2.27 12.96
N ILE A 23 24.12 -3.11 12.45
CA ILE A 23 24.49 -3.14 11.04
C ILE A 23 23.34 -3.71 10.19
N GLU A 24 23.03 -3.05 9.06
CA GLU A 24 21.92 -3.42 8.15
C GLU A 24 20.54 -3.45 8.81
N ARG A 25 20.28 -2.51 9.74
CA ARG A 25 18.99 -2.42 10.46
C ARG A 25 18.35 -1.03 10.47
N ASP A 26 18.74 -0.18 9.53
CA ASP A 26 18.36 1.24 9.53
C ASP A 26 16.84 1.44 9.40
N GLU A 27 16.18 0.64 8.57
CA GLU A 27 14.73 0.70 8.35
C GLU A 27 13.97 0.25 9.61
N GLU A 28 14.41 -0.85 10.24
CA GLU A 28 13.80 -1.40 11.45
C GLU A 28 13.96 -0.44 12.63
N ILE A 29 15.14 0.20 12.78
CA ILE A 29 15.38 1.20 13.83
C ILE A 29 14.42 2.38 13.68
N ARG A 30 14.35 2.97 12.47
CA ARG A 30 13.49 4.14 12.20
C ARG A 30 12.01 3.77 12.38
N GLY A 31 11.61 2.59 11.90
CA GLY A 31 10.29 2.03 12.09
C GLY A 31 9.90 1.83 13.54
N ALA A 32 10.80 1.25 14.34
CA ALA A 32 10.58 1.01 15.76
C ALA A 32 10.43 2.30 16.56
N ILE A 33 11.28 3.29 16.30
CA ILE A 33 11.16 4.61 16.94
C ILE A 33 9.82 5.25 16.55
N LEU A 34 9.48 5.25 15.26
CA LEU A 34 8.20 5.81 14.79
C LEU A 34 6.99 5.08 15.38
N ALA A 35 7.04 3.75 15.54
CA ALA A 35 5.99 2.95 16.16
C ALA A 35 5.76 3.39 17.62
N ILE A 36 6.83 3.61 18.39
CA ILE A 36 6.74 4.10 19.77
C ILE A 36 6.14 5.51 19.84
N LEU A 37 6.59 6.40 18.95
CA LEU A 37 6.05 7.76 18.86
C LEU A 37 4.54 7.75 18.54
N SER A 38 4.13 6.85 17.64
CA SER A 38 2.75 6.74 17.15
C SER A 38 1.83 5.88 18.02
N ASN A 39 2.34 5.19 19.05
CA ASN A 39 1.60 4.24 19.90
C ASN A 39 1.15 2.96 19.17
N GLU A 40 1.84 2.59 18.10
CA GLU A 40 1.46 1.47 17.24
C GLU A 40 2.38 0.27 17.48
N ASN A 41 1.90 -0.91 17.11
CA ASN A 41 2.62 -2.16 17.31
C ASN A 41 3.39 -2.55 16.03
N ILE A 42 4.51 -3.25 16.22
CA ILE A 42 5.44 -3.64 15.17
C ILE A 42 5.66 -5.15 15.18
N LEU A 43 5.73 -5.75 14.01
CA LEU A 43 5.98 -7.17 13.81
C LEU A 43 7.28 -7.38 13.02
N TYR A 44 8.14 -8.24 13.56
CA TYR A 44 9.38 -8.68 12.94
C TYR A 44 9.26 -10.13 12.47
N LEU A 45 9.04 -10.31 11.18
CA LEU A 45 9.18 -11.61 10.51
C LEU A 45 10.66 -11.91 10.24
N GLY A 46 11.06 -13.18 10.27
CA GLY A 46 12.42 -13.60 9.92
C GLY A 46 13.08 -14.46 10.99
N PRO A 47 14.21 -15.11 10.66
CA PRO A 47 14.78 -16.21 11.45
C PRO A 47 15.31 -15.80 12.83
N PRO A 48 15.51 -16.77 13.74
CA PRO A 48 16.09 -16.51 15.05
C PRO A 48 17.56 -16.10 14.93
N GLY A 49 18.07 -15.38 15.94
CA GLY A 49 19.45 -14.91 15.96
C GLY A 49 19.72 -13.66 15.11
N THR A 50 18.68 -12.95 14.68
CA THR A 50 18.77 -11.69 13.91
C THR A 50 18.84 -10.43 14.79
N ALA A 51 19.11 -10.58 16.09
CA ALA A 51 19.20 -9.51 17.10
C ALA A 51 17.90 -8.70 17.35
N LYS A 52 16.72 -9.23 16.97
CA LYS A 52 15.40 -8.60 17.17
C LYS A 52 15.12 -8.19 18.63
N THR A 53 15.29 -9.12 19.56
CA THR A 53 15.07 -8.88 21.00
C THR A 53 16.05 -7.84 21.53
N TYR A 54 17.32 -7.94 21.11
CA TYR A 54 18.37 -7.02 21.53
C TYR A 54 18.11 -5.60 21.01
N LEU A 55 17.62 -5.44 19.77
CA LEU A 55 17.20 -4.15 19.23
C LEU A 55 16.06 -3.54 20.06
N ALA A 56 14.98 -4.29 20.30
CA ALA A 56 13.83 -3.81 21.06
C ALA A 56 14.22 -3.40 22.50
N GLN A 57 15.10 -4.16 23.15
CA GLN A 57 15.60 -3.86 24.48
C GLN A 57 16.42 -2.56 24.50
N ASN A 58 17.35 -2.37 23.56
CA ASN A 58 18.15 -1.15 23.49
C ASN A 58 17.31 0.08 23.19
N ILE A 59 16.30 -0.05 22.32
CA ILE A 59 15.34 1.02 22.06
C ILE A 59 14.57 1.37 23.33
N CYS A 60 14.11 0.39 24.12
CA CYS A 60 13.46 0.67 25.39
C CYS A 60 14.40 1.38 26.38
N ASN A 61 15.67 0.95 26.46
CA ASN A 61 16.68 1.58 27.32
C ASN A 61 16.98 3.04 26.91
N SER A 62 16.75 3.39 25.64
CA SER A 62 16.86 4.77 25.17
C SER A 62 15.72 5.67 25.66
N ILE A 63 14.65 5.11 26.23
CA ILE A 63 13.51 5.86 26.75
C ILE A 63 13.53 5.83 28.27
N LYS A 64 13.90 6.97 28.86
CA LYS A 64 13.94 7.15 30.30
C LYS A 64 12.54 7.04 30.89
N GLY A 65 12.40 6.12 31.85
CA GLY A 65 11.14 5.84 32.54
C GLY A 65 10.27 4.78 31.85
N ALA A 66 10.72 4.21 30.73
CA ALA A 66 10.05 3.07 30.12
C ALA A 66 10.46 1.76 30.81
N GLU A 67 9.48 0.90 31.03
CA GLU A 67 9.69 -0.48 31.51
C GLU A 67 9.61 -1.45 30.33
N PHE A 68 10.61 -2.33 30.23
CA PHE A 68 10.70 -3.37 29.20
C PHE A 68 10.18 -4.70 29.74
N PHE A 69 9.30 -5.35 28.99
CA PHE A 69 8.87 -6.72 29.22
C PHE A 69 9.24 -7.59 28.02
N SER A 70 9.82 -8.77 28.24
CA SER A 70 10.13 -9.71 27.17
C SER A 70 9.71 -11.13 27.52
N TYR A 71 9.06 -11.82 26.59
CA TYR A 71 8.62 -13.19 26.80
C TYR A 71 8.58 -14.00 25.50
N LEU A 72 8.93 -15.29 25.57
CA LEU A 72 8.84 -16.25 24.47
C LEU A 72 7.53 -17.04 24.58
N LEU A 73 6.63 -16.83 23.63
CA LEU A 73 5.32 -17.48 23.64
C LEU A 73 5.41 -18.91 23.12
N THR A 74 4.71 -19.81 23.82
CA THR A 74 4.55 -21.20 23.44
C THR A 74 3.08 -21.59 23.59
N ARG A 75 2.70 -22.73 22.99
CA ARG A 75 1.35 -23.29 23.15
C ARG A 75 0.99 -23.64 24.61
N PHE A 76 1.99 -23.76 25.48
CA PHE A 76 1.84 -24.09 26.90
C PHE A 76 1.95 -22.86 27.81
N THR A 77 2.25 -21.69 27.27
CA THR A 77 2.37 -20.46 28.04
C THR A 77 1.06 -20.18 28.77
N THR A 78 1.15 -19.86 30.05
CA THR A 78 -0.02 -19.59 30.87
C THR A 78 -0.29 -18.09 30.97
N PRO A 79 -1.57 -17.66 31.17
CA PRO A 79 -1.87 -16.25 31.39
C PRO A 79 -1.12 -15.62 32.58
N GLU A 80 -0.74 -16.42 33.58
CA GLU A 80 -0.01 -15.95 34.76
C GLU A 80 1.42 -15.50 34.43
N GLU A 81 2.05 -16.14 33.44
CA GLU A 81 3.41 -15.80 32.99
C GLU A 81 3.46 -14.47 32.23
N ILE A 82 2.35 -14.09 31.57
CA ILE A 82 2.26 -12.86 30.75
C ILE A 82 1.64 -11.70 31.51
N PHE A 83 0.54 -11.97 32.22
CA PHE A 83 -0.27 -10.94 32.89
C PHE A 83 -0.06 -10.89 34.40
N GLY A 84 0.75 -11.80 34.94
CA GLY A 84 1.09 -11.89 36.35
C GLY A 84 0.23 -12.90 37.13
N PRO A 85 0.75 -13.42 38.25
CA PRO A 85 0.09 -14.45 39.05
C PRO A 85 -1.15 -13.90 39.77
N LEU A 86 -2.06 -14.80 40.13
CA LEU A 86 -3.20 -14.45 40.97
C LEU A 86 -2.74 -14.01 42.37
N SER A 87 -3.40 -12.99 42.89
CA SER A 87 -3.20 -12.51 44.25
C SER A 87 -3.90 -13.44 45.23
N LEU A 88 -3.13 -14.21 46.01
CA LEU A 88 -3.68 -15.09 47.05
C LEU A 88 -4.58 -14.34 48.05
N GLN A 89 -4.19 -13.12 48.44
CA GLN A 89 -4.98 -12.27 49.35
C GLN A 89 -6.32 -11.83 48.76
N SER A 90 -6.38 -11.65 47.44
CA SER A 90 -7.62 -11.30 46.74
C SER A 90 -8.49 -12.54 46.57
N LEU A 91 -7.87 -13.68 46.25
CA LEU A 91 -8.57 -14.95 46.12
C LEU A 91 -9.21 -15.41 47.44
N GLU A 92 -8.54 -15.19 48.58
CA GLU A 92 -9.11 -15.39 49.93
C GLU A 92 -10.37 -14.55 50.20
N ARG A 93 -10.61 -13.50 49.41
CA ARG A 93 -11.78 -12.62 49.47
C ARG A 93 -12.75 -12.85 48.31
N ASP A 94 -12.63 -13.98 47.61
CA ASP A 94 -13.38 -14.32 46.39
C ASP A 94 -13.20 -13.31 45.23
N GLU A 95 -12.09 -12.55 45.22
CA GLU A 95 -11.74 -11.60 44.16
C GLU A 95 -10.64 -12.15 43.23
N PHE A 96 -10.96 -12.33 41.95
CA PHE A 96 -10.00 -12.77 40.93
C PHE A 96 -9.12 -11.62 40.42
N ARG A 97 -8.13 -11.18 41.23
CA ARG A 97 -7.16 -10.14 40.85
C ARG A 97 -5.75 -10.71 40.65
N ARG A 98 -5.05 -10.24 39.61
CA ARG A 98 -3.66 -10.55 39.28
C ARG A 98 -2.71 -9.44 39.73
N LYS A 99 -1.50 -9.84 40.11
CA LYS A 99 -0.37 -8.94 40.38
C LYS A 99 0.35 -8.63 39.08
N THR A 100 0.04 -7.49 38.49
CA THR A 100 0.51 -7.11 37.14
C THR A 100 1.88 -6.42 37.14
N GLU A 101 2.48 -6.16 38.30
CA GLU A 101 3.78 -5.50 38.41
C GLU A 101 4.88 -6.35 37.75
N GLY A 102 5.71 -5.71 36.91
CA GLY A 102 6.77 -6.36 36.14
C GLY A 102 6.28 -7.26 35.00
N CYS A 103 4.98 -7.24 34.71
CA CYS A 103 4.36 -8.05 33.66
C CYS A 103 3.92 -7.16 32.49
N LEU A 104 3.35 -7.78 31.44
CA LEU A 104 2.90 -7.05 30.24
C LEU A 104 2.01 -5.83 30.56
N PRO A 105 0.99 -5.90 31.46
CA PRO A 105 0.09 -4.78 31.69
C PRO A 105 0.71 -3.55 32.36
N SER A 106 1.85 -3.69 33.07
CA SER A 106 2.56 -2.54 33.67
C SER A 106 3.69 -1.99 32.78
N SER A 107 4.10 -2.73 31.76
CA SER A 107 5.21 -2.36 30.88
C SER A 107 4.86 -1.24 29.89
N HIS A 108 5.88 -0.47 29.50
CA HIS A 108 5.76 0.56 28.47
C HIS A 108 6.10 0.01 27.08
N ILE A 109 7.05 -0.90 27.00
CA ILE A 109 7.45 -1.58 25.77
C ILE A 109 7.52 -3.07 26.05
N ALA A 110 6.92 -3.87 25.16
CA ALA A 110 6.93 -5.31 25.27
C ALA A 110 7.54 -5.97 24.02
N PHE A 111 8.30 -7.04 24.21
CA PHE A 111 8.77 -7.94 23.16
C PHE A 111 8.17 -9.32 23.37
N LEU A 112 7.37 -9.78 22.40
CA LEU A 112 6.71 -11.08 22.44
C LEU A 112 7.22 -11.92 21.26
N ASP A 113 8.08 -12.87 21.58
CA ASP A 113 8.64 -13.79 20.59
C ASP A 113 7.68 -14.95 20.32
N GLU A 114 7.70 -15.48 19.10
CA GLU A 114 6.79 -16.51 18.62
C GLU A 114 5.29 -16.17 18.87
N ILE A 115 4.90 -14.93 18.55
CA ILE A 115 3.58 -14.37 18.86
C ILE A 115 2.40 -15.23 18.37
N PHE A 116 2.55 -15.91 17.23
CA PHE A 116 1.50 -16.75 16.65
C PHE A 116 1.36 -18.14 17.29
N LYS A 117 2.27 -18.53 18.20
CA LYS A 117 2.22 -19.82 18.91
C LYS A 117 1.50 -19.74 20.25
N ALA A 118 0.95 -18.58 20.60
CA ALA A 118 0.20 -18.38 21.84
C ALA A 118 -1.17 -19.10 21.81
N ASN A 119 -1.67 -19.50 22.97
CA ASN A 119 -3.01 -20.08 23.07
C ASN A 119 -4.12 -19.02 22.94
N SER A 120 -5.35 -19.46 22.65
CA SER A 120 -6.51 -18.60 22.43
C SER A 120 -6.84 -17.69 23.63
N SER A 121 -6.60 -18.12 24.87
CA SER A 121 -6.85 -17.29 26.06
C SER A 121 -5.89 -16.09 26.13
N ILE A 122 -4.62 -16.30 25.78
CA ILE A 122 -3.62 -15.24 25.69
C ILE A 122 -3.94 -14.31 24.51
N LEU A 123 -4.24 -14.87 23.33
CA LEU A 123 -4.56 -14.10 22.12
C LEU A 123 -5.71 -13.12 22.35
N ASN A 124 -6.81 -13.56 22.96
CA ASN A 124 -7.97 -12.70 23.27
C ASN A 124 -7.59 -11.54 24.21
N SER A 125 -6.79 -11.83 25.24
CA SER A 125 -6.32 -10.81 26.18
C SER A 125 -5.35 -9.82 25.51
N LEU A 126 -4.48 -10.32 24.61
CA LEU A 126 -3.58 -9.51 23.81
C LEU A 126 -4.34 -8.60 22.84
N LEU A 127 -5.41 -9.06 22.20
CA LEU A 127 -6.21 -8.25 21.28
C LEU A 127 -6.78 -6.98 21.97
N THR A 128 -7.23 -7.11 23.22
CA THR A 128 -7.73 -5.99 24.02
C THR A 128 -6.59 -5.05 24.42
N ILE A 129 -5.48 -5.58 24.94
CA ILE A 129 -4.32 -4.76 25.33
C ILE A 129 -3.71 -4.04 24.12
N LEU A 130 -3.59 -4.71 22.98
CA LEU A 130 -2.96 -4.18 21.77
C LEU A 130 -3.77 -3.06 21.09
N ASN A 131 -5.06 -2.96 21.39
CA ASN A 131 -5.97 -2.01 20.74
C ASN A 131 -6.51 -0.94 21.69
N GLU A 132 -7.01 -1.34 22.84
CA GLU A 132 -7.64 -0.43 23.80
C GLU A 132 -6.67 0.09 24.84
N ARG A 133 -5.46 -0.50 24.93
CA ARG A 133 -4.50 -0.23 26.01
C ARG A 133 -5.15 -0.43 27.38
N ARG A 134 -5.98 -1.47 27.48
CA ARG A 134 -6.75 -1.86 28.67
C ARG A 134 -6.58 -3.34 28.93
N PHE A 135 -6.57 -3.70 30.20
CA PHE A 135 -6.51 -5.08 30.66
C PHE A 135 -7.64 -5.37 31.64
N HIS A 136 -8.34 -6.49 31.43
CA HIS A 136 -9.38 -6.97 32.33
C HIS A 136 -8.74 -7.79 33.45
N ASN A 137 -8.65 -7.20 34.65
CA ASN A 137 -8.10 -7.84 35.82
C ASN A 137 -9.23 -8.31 36.75
N GLY A 138 -9.89 -9.40 36.35
CA GLY A 138 -11.10 -9.88 37.02
C GLY A 138 -12.29 -8.97 36.68
N THR A 139 -12.88 -8.36 37.70
CA THR A 139 -13.98 -7.39 37.54
C THR A 139 -13.51 -5.99 37.15
N ASP A 140 -12.25 -5.67 37.42
CA ASP A 140 -11.71 -4.32 37.20
C ASP A 140 -11.06 -4.20 35.82
N ILE A 141 -11.19 -3.03 35.20
CA ILE A 141 -10.49 -2.69 33.96
C ILE A 141 -9.37 -1.71 34.30
N ILE A 142 -8.12 -2.11 34.06
CA ILE A 142 -6.94 -1.26 34.28
C ILE A 142 -6.44 -0.70 32.94
N ASN A 143 -5.99 0.55 32.93
CA ASN A 143 -5.30 1.13 31.78
C ASN A 143 -3.83 0.71 31.80
N THR A 144 -3.30 0.30 30.65
CA THR A 144 -1.90 -0.10 30.50
C THR A 144 -1.08 1.09 29.98
N PRO A 145 0.12 1.37 30.52
CA PRO A 145 1.01 2.43 30.03
C PRO A 145 1.73 2.05 28.72
N LEU A 146 1.41 0.88 28.17
CA LEU A 146 1.98 0.29 26.98
C LEU A 146 1.94 1.23 25.77
N LEU A 147 3.12 1.57 25.26
CA LEU A 147 3.34 2.38 24.07
C LEU A 147 3.31 1.51 22.81
N THR A 148 4.15 0.46 22.80
CA THR A 148 4.36 -0.41 21.63
C THR A 148 4.65 -1.83 22.06
N VAL A 149 4.12 -2.78 21.30
CA VAL A 149 4.54 -4.19 21.34
C VAL A 149 5.32 -4.52 20.08
N PHE A 150 6.49 -5.12 20.28
CA PHE A 150 7.29 -5.80 19.28
C PHE A 150 6.89 -7.27 19.27
N GLY A 151 6.14 -7.69 18.26
CA GLY A 151 5.92 -9.10 17.97
C GLY A 151 7.08 -9.63 17.13
N ALA A 152 7.53 -10.86 17.39
CA ALA A 152 8.42 -11.57 16.50
C ALA A 152 7.84 -12.94 16.15
N SER A 153 8.06 -13.38 14.92
CA SER A 153 7.81 -14.75 14.50
C SER A 153 8.69 -15.11 13.31
N ASN A 154 8.91 -16.41 13.15
CA ASN A 154 9.62 -16.96 12.00
C ASN A 154 8.66 -17.31 10.85
N GLU A 155 7.37 -17.40 11.14
CA GLU A 155 6.32 -17.90 10.25
C GLU A 155 5.16 -16.89 10.21
N LEU A 156 4.37 -16.96 9.14
CA LEU A 156 3.10 -16.24 9.06
C LEU A 156 2.04 -16.97 9.93
N PRO A 157 0.99 -16.27 10.39
CA PRO A 157 -0.09 -16.92 11.13
C PRO A 157 -0.75 -18.00 10.27
N GLU A 158 -1.16 -19.11 10.90
CA GLU A 158 -2.07 -20.08 10.28
C GLU A 158 -3.45 -19.42 10.05
N GLU A 159 -4.26 -20.01 9.17
CA GLU A 159 -5.64 -19.58 8.86
C GLU A 159 -6.58 -19.78 10.08
N ASP A 160 -6.45 -18.90 11.07
CA ASP A 160 -7.29 -18.79 12.27
C ASP A 160 -7.74 -17.33 12.41
N GLU A 161 -9.04 -17.11 12.54
CA GLU A 161 -9.65 -15.78 12.72
C GLU A 161 -8.98 -14.98 13.85
N ASN A 162 -8.56 -15.63 14.95
CA ASN A 162 -7.90 -14.96 16.07
C ASN A 162 -6.49 -14.48 15.71
N LEU A 163 -5.76 -15.29 14.93
CA LEU A 163 -4.40 -14.98 14.51
C LEU A 163 -4.40 -13.89 13.42
N GLU A 164 -5.35 -13.93 12.48
CA GLU A 164 -5.55 -12.86 11.50
C GLU A 164 -5.94 -11.53 12.19
N ALA A 165 -6.87 -11.60 13.15
CA ALA A 165 -7.28 -10.43 13.93
C ALA A 165 -6.11 -9.83 14.71
N LEU A 166 -5.20 -10.68 15.22
CA LEU A 166 -3.96 -10.26 15.88
C LEU A 166 -2.97 -9.68 14.87
N TYR A 167 -2.83 -10.29 13.69
CA TYR A 167 -1.95 -9.84 12.62
C TYR A 167 -2.30 -8.43 12.13
N ASP A 168 -3.58 -8.09 12.02
CA ASP A 168 -4.05 -6.72 11.71
C ASP A 168 -3.74 -5.71 12.84
N ARG A 169 -3.45 -6.15 14.08
CA ARG A 169 -3.04 -5.25 15.18
C ARG A 169 -1.59 -4.77 15.05
N PHE A 170 -0.80 -5.41 14.21
CA PHE A 170 0.57 -5.00 13.89
C PHE A 170 0.57 -4.14 12.64
N LEU A 171 0.62 -2.83 12.87
CA LEU A 171 0.59 -1.84 11.79
C LEU A 171 1.91 -1.86 11.01
N PHE A 172 3.03 -1.83 11.73
CA PHE A 172 4.37 -1.91 11.16
C PHE A 172 4.77 -3.37 10.99
N ARG A 173 5.26 -3.72 9.80
CA ARG A 173 5.73 -5.05 9.48
C ARG A 173 7.09 -4.96 8.80
N TYR A 174 8.07 -5.68 9.34
CA TYR A 174 9.43 -5.79 8.77
C TYR A 174 9.80 -7.25 8.57
N ASP A 175 10.47 -7.53 7.43
CA ASP A 175 11.11 -8.83 7.16
C ASP A 175 12.59 -8.65 7.47
N VAL A 176 13.04 -9.29 8.54
CA VAL A 176 14.37 -9.10 9.11
C VAL A 176 15.23 -10.28 8.69
N ARG A 177 16.12 -10.05 7.73
CA ARG A 177 17.03 -11.07 7.18
C ARG A 177 18.38 -11.07 7.87
N TYR A 178 19.17 -12.15 7.73
CA TYR A 178 20.57 -12.12 8.15
C TYR A 178 21.36 -11.06 7.38
N ILE A 179 22.44 -10.55 7.99
CA ILE A 179 23.34 -9.58 7.37
C ILE A 179 23.92 -10.18 6.09
N GLN A 180 23.83 -9.44 4.99
CA GLN A 180 24.21 -9.92 3.65
C GLN A 180 25.59 -9.41 3.22
N SER A 181 25.95 -8.16 3.55
CA SER A 181 27.21 -7.58 3.06
C SER A 181 28.43 -8.22 3.73
N PRO A 182 29.44 -8.67 2.95
CA PRO A 182 30.63 -9.31 3.49
C PRO A 182 31.44 -8.39 4.42
N ASP A 183 31.47 -7.09 4.15
CA ASP A 183 32.15 -6.09 4.99
C ASP A 183 31.44 -5.90 6.34
N ASN A 184 30.10 -5.95 6.31
CA ASN A 184 29.26 -5.85 7.50
C ASN A 184 29.36 -7.12 8.35
N VAL A 185 29.37 -8.30 7.72
CA VAL A 185 29.63 -9.58 8.40
C VAL A 185 31.00 -9.56 9.05
N ARG A 186 32.04 -9.07 8.35
CA ARG A 186 33.39 -8.94 8.92
C ARG A 186 33.37 -8.04 10.15
N THR A 187 32.70 -6.89 10.07
CA THR A 187 32.58 -5.95 11.20
C THR A 187 31.88 -6.61 12.39
N LEU A 188 30.77 -7.32 12.16
CA LEU A 188 30.04 -8.04 13.20
C LEU A 188 30.89 -9.13 13.88
N LEU A 189 31.63 -9.93 13.09
CA LEU A 189 32.36 -11.09 13.60
C LEU A 189 33.65 -10.73 14.33
N PHE A 190 34.29 -9.62 13.96
CA PHE A 190 35.63 -9.26 14.45
C PHE A 190 35.67 -7.99 15.31
N CYS A 191 34.57 -7.24 15.43
CA CYS A 191 34.49 -6.11 16.37
C CYS A 191 34.21 -6.62 17.80
N THR A 192 35.01 -6.15 18.76
CA THR A 192 34.96 -6.62 20.17
C THR A 192 34.11 -5.75 21.09
N ASP A 193 33.70 -4.56 20.64
CA ASP A 193 32.91 -3.64 21.46
C ASP A 193 31.41 -3.94 21.31
N THR A 194 30.86 -4.66 22.29
CA THR A 194 29.43 -5.03 22.33
C THR A 194 28.58 -4.09 23.20
N SER A 195 29.20 -3.15 23.91
CA SER A 195 28.48 -2.23 24.80
C SER A 195 27.92 -1.05 24.01
N PHE A 196 26.60 -1.02 23.84
CA PHE A 196 25.89 0.12 23.27
C PHE A 196 25.32 1.01 24.37
N ILE A 197 25.63 2.30 24.31
CA ILE A 197 24.97 3.33 25.14
C ILE A 197 24.31 4.29 24.17
N PRO A 198 22.96 4.44 24.22
CA PRO A 198 22.28 5.35 23.32
C PRO A 198 22.79 6.79 23.55
N PRO A 199 23.11 7.54 22.48
CA PRO A 199 23.73 8.86 22.59
C PRO A 199 22.77 9.91 23.19
N VAL A 200 21.46 9.68 23.05
CA VAL A 200 20.39 10.53 23.56
C VAL A 200 19.35 9.63 24.20
N THR A 201 18.76 10.09 25.30
CA THR A 201 17.59 9.43 25.91
C THR A 201 16.35 10.29 25.77
N LEU A 202 15.30 9.72 25.19
CA LEU A 202 13.96 10.32 25.16
C LEU A 202 13.25 10.09 26.49
N THR A 203 12.27 10.90 26.83
CA THR A 203 11.39 10.67 27.99
C THR A 203 9.99 10.31 27.51
N THR A 204 9.23 9.57 28.33
CA THR A 204 7.82 9.25 28.04
C THR A 204 6.97 10.51 27.84
N ASP A 205 7.28 11.61 28.55
CA ASP A 205 6.63 12.90 28.37
C ASP A 205 6.86 13.50 26.98
N LYS A 206 8.10 13.42 26.44
CA LYS A 206 8.42 13.89 25.09
C LYS A 206 7.65 13.09 24.03
N VAL A 207 7.53 11.77 24.20
CA VAL A 207 6.71 10.92 23.33
C VAL A 207 5.25 11.38 23.32
N ALA A 208 4.68 11.67 24.49
CA ALA A 208 3.32 12.19 24.60
C ALA A 208 3.16 13.59 23.97
N GLN A 209 4.17 14.47 24.08
CA GLN A 209 4.16 15.79 23.44
C GLN A 209 4.09 15.70 21.92
N ILE A 210 4.92 14.85 21.29
CA ILE A 210 4.91 14.62 19.84
C ILE A 210 3.53 14.18 19.37
N ARG A 211 2.93 13.24 20.10
CA ARG A 211 1.61 12.70 19.75
C ARG A 211 0.52 13.76 19.84
N ASN A 212 0.60 14.65 20.82
CA ASN A 212 -0.33 15.78 20.94
C ASN A 212 -0.13 16.79 19.80
N GLN A 213 1.11 17.06 19.40
CA GLN A 213 1.43 17.92 18.25
C GLN A 213 0.97 17.30 16.93
N ALA A 214 1.08 15.98 16.76
CA ALA A 214 0.62 15.29 15.57
C ALA A 214 -0.88 15.48 15.29
N ARG A 215 -1.69 15.83 16.31
CA ARG A 215 -3.12 16.12 16.12
C ARG A 215 -3.37 17.41 15.33
N SER A 216 -2.46 18.39 15.39
CA SER A 216 -2.58 19.65 14.66
C SER A 216 -1.94 19.63 13.27
N VAL A 217 -1.24 18.54 12.91
CA VAL A 217 -0.66 18.37 11.57
C VAL A 217 -1.77 18.13 10.54
N SER A 218 -1.75 18.91 9.46
CA SER A 218 -2.65 18.74 8.33
C SER A 218 -2.03 17.86 7.24
N ILE A 219 -2.89 17.14 6.52
CA ILE A 219 -2.50 16.37 5.33
C ILE A 219 -2.95 17.21 4.13
N PRO A 220 -2.04 17.73 3.29
CA PRO A 220 -2.40 18.48 2.09
C PRO A 220 -3.29 17.65 1.15
N GLU A 221 -4.17 18.31 0.40
CA GLU A 221 -5.09 17.66 -0.54
C GLU A 221 -4.36 16.81 -1.58
N GLU A 222 -3.18 17.27 -2.00
CA GLU A 222 -2.29 16.55 -2.89
C GLU A 222 -1.89 15.17 -2.35
N VAL A 223 -1.46 15.09 -1.09
CA VAL A 223 -1.11 13.84 -0.42
C VAL A 223 -2.35 12.98 -0.18
N GLN A 224 -3.50 13.58 0.12
CA GLN A 224 -4.77 12.85 0.26
C GLN A 224 -5.16 12.17 -1.06
N ASN A 225 -5.05 12.89 -2.17
CA ASN A 225 -5.35 12.37 -3.51
C ASN A 225 -4.37 11.24 -3.88
N SER A 226 -3.08 11.36 -3.56
CA SER A 226 -2.12 10.27 -3.78
C SER A 226 -2.45 9.03 -2.96
N ILE A 227 -2.86 9.17 -1.69
CA ILE A 227 -3.29 8.04 -0.84
C ILE A 227 -4.57 7.38 -1.40
N LEU A 228 -5.54 8.18 -1.84
CA LEU A 228 -6.77 7.66 -2.44
C LEU A 228 -6.52 6.96 -3.78
N SER A 229 -5.61 7.49 -4.60
CA SER A 229 -5.17 6.86 -5.85
C SER A 229 -4.50 5.51 -5.56
N LEU A 230 -3.58 5.49 -4.58
CA LEU A 230 -2.90 4.29 -4.13
C LEU A 230 -3.89 3.23 -3.63
N LYS A 231 -4.86 3.64 -2.79
CA LYS A 231 -5.92 2.73 -2.30
C LYS A 231 -6.70 2.11 -3.46
N ARG A 232 -7.16 2.91 -4.43
CA ARG A 232 -7.87 2.41 -5.60
C ARG A 232 -7.01 1.46 -6.43
N GLN A 233 -5.73 1.78 -6.63
CA GLN A 233 -4.82 0.95 -7.41
C GLN A 233 -4.55 -0.39 -6.74
N LEU A 234 -4.48 -0.44 -5.41
CA LEU A 234 -4.34 -1.70 -4.66
C LEU A 234 -5.64 -2.51 -4.66
N GLU A 235 -6.81 -1.87 -4.69
CA GLU A 235 -8.13 -2.55 -4.72
C GLU A 235 -8.54 -3.09 -6.10
N HIS A 236 -8.19 -2.40 -7.19
CA HIS A 236 -8.65 -2.69 -8.56
C HIS A 236 -7.76 -3.68 -9.33
N GLN A 237 -6.88 -4.41 -8.64
CA GLN A 237 -6.00 -5.36 -9.31
C GLN A 237 -6.70 -6.73 -9.38
N ASP A 238 -7.09 -7.13 -10.59
CA ASP A 238 -7.56 -8.48 -10.93
C ASP A 238 -6.35 -9.43 -11.06
N GLY A 239 -5.57 -9.59 -9.97
CA GLY A 239 -4.53 -10.62 -9.87
C GLY A 239 -5.09 -11.96 -9.36
N GLU A 240 -4.33 -13.05 -9.52
CA GLU A 240 -4.58 -14.30 -8.80
C GLU A 240 -4.71 -14.01 -7.29
N ASP A 241 -5.60 -14.74 -6.59
CA ASP A 241 -6.09 -14.39 -5.24
C ASP A 241 -4.98 -14.10 -4.19
N ASP A 242 -3.78 -14.65 -4.35
CA ASP A 242 -2.64 -14.49 -3.42
C ASP A 242 -1.86 -13.16 -3.59
N GLU A 243 -1.99 -12.46 -4.72
CA GLU A 243 -1.27 -11.20 -4.97
C GLU A 243 -2.06 -9.95 -4.57
N ASN A 244 -3.33 -10.10 -4.21
CA ASN A 244 -4.21 -8.98 -3.90
C ASN A 244 -4.02 -8.48 -2.46
N VAL A 245 -3.62 -7.22 -2.34
CA VAL A 245 -3.36 -6.56 -1.05
C VAL A 245 -4.66 -5.95 -0.53
N ARG A 246 -5.34 -6.65 0.38
CA ARG A 246 -6.60 -6.16 1.00
C ARG A 246 -6.31 -5.39 2.28
N VAL A 247 -6.28 -4.06 2.18
CA VAL A 247 -6.03 -3.19 3.33
C VAL A 247 -7.33 -2.69 3.96
N SER A 248 -7.54 -2.97 5.26
CA SER A 248 -8.73 -2.51 5.99
C SER A 248 -8.80 -0.98 6.15
N ASP A 249 -10.01 -0.41 6.18
CA ASP A 249 -10.21 1.03 6.43
C ASP A 249 -9.62 1.47 7.78
N ARG A 250 -9.64 0.56 8.76
CA ARG A 250 -9.00 0.77 10.07
C ARG A 250 -7.50 0.98 9.92
N ARG A 251 -6.84 0.16 9.09
CA ARG A 251 -5.40 0.28 8.82
C ARG A 251 -5.10 1.60 8.14
N TRP A 252 -5.86 1.99 7.11
CA TRP A 252 -5.73 3.30 6.46
C TRP A 252 -5.85 4.47 7.45
N LYS A 253 -6.82 4.41 8.37
CA LYS A 253 -6.97 5.43 9.42
C LYS A 253 -5.73 5.50 10.31
N LYS A 254 -5.19 4.37 10.75
CA LYS A 254 -3.96 4.32 11.55
C LYS A 254 -2.74 4.85 10.79
N ILE A 255 -2.61 4.47 9.53
CA ILE A 255 -1.57 4.96 8.62
C ILE A 255 -1.57 6.49 8.57
N THR A 256 -2.74 7.12 8.36
CA THR A 256 -2.81 8.60 8.35
C THR A 256 -2.40 9.21 9.69
N GLY A 257 -2.64 8.53 10.81
CA GLY A 257 -2.16 8.92 12.14
C GLY A 257 -0.63 8.84 12.24
N VAL A 258 -0.03 7.75 11.76
CA VAL A 258 1.42 7.57 11.71
C VAL A 258 2.09 8.64 10.85
N LEU A 259 1.55 8.95 9.67
CA LEU A 259 2.09 9.99 8.79
C LEU A 259 2.10 11.37 9.47
N LYS A 260 1.06 11.70 10.24
CA LYS A 260 1.02 12.93 11.03
C LYS A 260 2.07 12.95 12.15
N VAL A 261 2.30 11.81 12.80
CA VAL A 261 3.36 11.68 13.82
C VAL A 261 4.75 11.80 13.18
N ALA A 262 4.95 11.17 12.03
CA ALA A 262 6.19 11.25 11.26
C ALA A 262 6.50 12.71 10.87
N ALA A 263 5.49 13.45 10.40
CA ALA A 263 5.60 14.88 10.10
C ALA A 263 5.92 15.74 11.34
N ALA A 264 5.20 15.53 12.44
CA ALA A 264 5.44 16.25 13.69
C ALA A 264 6.87 16.02 14.21
N ALA A 265 7.35 14.78 14.19
CA ALA A 265 8.70 14.42 14.59
C ALA A 265 9.78 14.90 13.60
N ASN A 266 9.44 15.04 12.31
CA ASN A 266 10.29 15.68 11.31
C ASN A 266 10.31 17.22 11.43
N GLY A 267 9.48 17.77 12.32
CA GLY A 267 9.33 19.20 12.59
C GLY A 267 8.48 19.97 11.58
N THR A 268 7.73 19.28 10.73
CA THR A 268 6.85 19.90 9.73
C THR A 268 5.41 20.01 10.24
N LYS A 269 4.71 21.07 9.83
CA LYS A 269 3.28 21.27 10.17
C LYS A 269 2.33 20.54 9.20
N THR A 270 2.86 20.07 8.09
CA THR A 270 2.15 19.37 7.02
C THR A 270 2.84 18.05 6.74
N VAL A 271 2.05 17.03 6.38
CA VAL A 271 2.57 15.77 5.84
C VAL A 271 3.09 16.03 4.43
N ASP A 272 4.31 15.58 4.16
CA ASP A 272 4.96 15.70 2.86
C ASP A 272 4.85 14.39 2.07
N ARG A 273 4.96 14.48 0.74
CA ARG A 273 4.91 13.32 -0.18
C ARG A 273 5.98 12.29 0.12
N THR A 274 7.16 12.71 0.58
CA THR A 274 8.26 11.80 0.92
C THR A 274 7.92 10.84 2.06
N MET A 275 6.94 11.19 2.89
CA MET A 275 6.48 10.34 3.99
C MET A 275 5.62 9.16 3.49
N LEU A 276 5.15 9.19 2.24
CA LEU A 276 4.43 8.07 1.64
C LEU A 276 5.30 6.83 1.51
N LEU A 277 6.63 6.96 1.44
CA LEU A 277 7.51 5.80 1.36
C LEU A 277 7.40 4.89 2.59
N LEU A 278 7.04 5.45 3.76
CA LEU A 278 6.78 4.67 4.99
C LEU A 278 5.70 3.59 4.79
N LEU A 279 4.77 3.80 3.84
CA LEU A 279 3.70 2.87 3.53
C LEU A 279 4.23 1.49 3.10
N GLN A 280 5.47 1.41 2.61
CA GLN A 280 6.10 0.15 2.18
C GLN A 280 6.25 -0.86 3.32
N HIS A 281 6.24 -0.41 4.57
CA HIS A 281 6.29 -1.29 5.75
C HIS A 281 4.92 -1.42 6.44
N LEU A 282 3.90 -0.74 5.92
CA LEU A 282 2.59 -0.64 6.54
C LEU A 282 1.50 -1.35 5.74
N LEU A 283 1.66 -1.57 4.43
CA LEU A 283 0.59 -2.05 3.55
C LEU A 283 0.62 -3.55 3.23
N TRP A 284 1.78 -4.19 3.20
CA TRP A 284 1.91 -5.59 2.76
C TRP A 284 1.42 -6.58 3.82
N ASP A 285 0.70 -7.62 3.42
CA ASP A 285 0.34 -8.77 4.28
C ASP A 285 1.29 -9.94 4.08
N LEU A 286 1.81 -10.12 2.87
CA LEU A 286 2.80 -11.15 2.55
C LEU A 286 4.15 -10.54 2.18
N PRO A 287 5.30 -11.12 2.61
CA PRO A 287 6.63 -10.59 2.27
C PRO A 287 6.88 -10.45 0.76
N GLU A 288 6.26 -11.28 -0.06
CA GLU A 288 6.35 -11.29 -1.52
C GLU A 288 5.74 -10.02 -2.15
N GLN A 289 4.76 -9.40 -1.48
CA GLN A 289 4.08 -8.20 -1.97
C GLN A 289 4.94 -6.92 -1.81
N LYS A 290 6.04 -6.98 -1.06
CA LYS A 290 6.86 -5.81 -0.69
C LYS A 290 7.41 -5.06 -1.88
N ASP A 291 8.11 -5.77 -2.77
CA ASP A 291 8.81 -5.15 -3.89
C ASP A 291 7.81 -4.46 -4.84
N ARG A 292 6.65 -5.10 -5.04
CA ARG A 292 5.54 -4.53 -5.81
C ARG A 292 4.99 -3.27 -5.14
N ILE A 293 4.61 -3.34 -3.86
CA ILE A 293 4.07 -2.20 -3.12
C ILE A 293 5.07 -1.03 -3.11
N ARG A 294 6.36 -1.31 -2.88
CA ARG A 294 7.43 -0.31 -2.92
C ARG A 294 7.51 0.38 -4.29
N SER A 295 7.49 -0.38 -5.37
CA SER A 295 7.51 0.19 -6.74
C SER A 295 6.32 1.12 -7.01
N ILE A 296 5.11 0.73 -6.59
CA ILE A 296 3.89 1.52 -6.76
C ILE A 296 3.96 2.81 -5.94
N ILE A 297 4.44 2.73 -4.69
CA ILE A 297 4.58 3.90 -3.82
C ILE A 297 5.60 4.89 -4.39
N ILE A 298 6.75 4.41 -4.85
CA ILE A 298 7.79 5.26 -5.45
C ILE A 298 7.24 5.94 -6.71
N GLU A 299 6.55 5.19 -7.58
CA GLU A 299 5.87 5.76 -8.74
C GLU A 299 4.89 6.86 -8.31
N HIS A 300 3.98 6.59 -7.38
CA HIS A 300 3.00 7.57 -6.90
C HIS A 300 3.63 8.81 -6.27
N MET A 301 4.74 8.65 -5.57
CA MET A 301 5.45 9.75 -4.96
C MET A 301 6.10 10.66 -6.01
N VAL A 302 6.66 10.08 -7.08
CA VAL A 302 7.28 10.82 -8.19
C VAL A 302 6.23 11.47 -9.09
N THR A 303 5.13 10.76 -9.38
CA THR A 303 4.09 11.21 -10.32
C THR A 303 3.01 12.08 -9.64
N GLY A 304 3.05 12.21 -8.31
CA GLY A 304 2.03 12.90 -7.53
C GLY A 304 0.70 12.15 -7.42
N GLY A 305 0.70 10.85 -7.72
CA GLY A 305 -0.49 9.99 -7.75
C GLY A 305 -1.22 9.99 -9.09
N THR A 306 -0.62 10.54 -10.16
CA THR A 306 -1.12 10.38 -11.52
C THR A 306 -0.77 8.98 -12.03
N ASP A 307 -1.76 8.30 -12.62
CA ASP A 307 -1.60 6.95 -13.17
C ASP A 307 -1.06 7.08 -14.61
N THR A 308 0.26 6.92 -14.72
CA THR A 308 0.98 7.09 -16.00
C THR A 308 0.53 6.07 -17.05
N LYS A 309 0.13 4.87 -16.62
CA LYS A 309 -0.37 3.82 -17.51
C LYS A 309 -1.74 4.17 -18.08
N ARG A 310 -2.64 4.70 -17.24
CA ARG A 310 -3.94 5.20 -17.74
C ARG A 310 -3.76 6.34 -18.73
N LEU A 311 -2.84 7.25 -18.46
CA LEU A 311 -2.55 8.36 -19.35
C LEU A 311 -2.06 7.86 -20.72
N GLU A 312 -1.15 6.88 -20.76
CA GLU A 312 -0.69 6.27 -22.02
C GLU A 312 -1.79 5.49 -22.75
N VAL A 313 -2.60 4.71 -22.02
CA VAL A 313 -3.72 3.95 -22.59
C VAL A 313 -4.78 4.91 -23.16
N GLY A 314 -5.09 5.99 -22.45
CA GLY A 314 -6.02 7.03 -22.88
C GLY A 314 -5.54 7.72 -24.16
N ILE A 315 -4.28 8.15 -24.22
CA ILE A 315 -3.66 8.71 -25.44
C ILE A 315 -3.81 7.73 -26.61
N ARG A 316 -3.50 6.45 -26.39
CA ARG A 316 -3.60 5.42 -27.44
C ARG A 316 -5.04 5.16 -27.87
N GLN A 317 -5.99 5.19 -26.95
CA GLN A 317 -7.42 5.03 -27.26
C GLN A 317 -7.95 6.20 -28.10
N VAL A 318 -7.66 7.44 -27.71
CA VAL A 318 -8.07 8.62 -28.47
C VAL A 318 -7.41 8.62 -29.87
N TYR A 319 -6.14 8.27 -29.97
CA TYR A 319 -5.47 8.13 -31.27
C TYR A 319 -6.10 7.05 -32.16
N ARG A 320 -6.52 5.91 -31.59
CA ARG A 320 -7.27 4.88 -32.32
C ARG A 320 -8.65 5.37 -32.76
N MET A 321 -9.35 6.15 -31.94
CA MET A 321 -10.65 6.72 -32.32
C MET A 321 -10.52 7.73 -33.47
N LEU A 322 -9.45 8.53 -33.49
CA LEU A 322 -9.21 9.55 -34.52
C LEU A 322 -8.71 8.97 -35.85
N THR A 323 -8.00 7.84 -35.83
CA THR A 323 -7.44 7.19 -37.03
C THR A 323 -8.37 6.17 -37.70
N GLN A 324 -9.51 5.85 -37.07
CA GLN A 324 -10.56 5.05 -37.69
C GLN A 324 -11.38 5.92 -38.65
N GLU A 325 -11.03 5.88 -39.92
CA GLU A 325 -11.89 6.33 -41.02
C GLU A 325 -13.17 5.45 -41.04
N ASP A 326 -14.33 6.08 -40.84
CA ASP A 326 -15.69 5.55 -41.00
C ASP A 326 -16.14 4.35 -40.13
N GLY A 327 -17.02 4.65 -39.16
CA GLY A 327 -18.33 3.99 -39.07
C GLY A 327 -18.45 2.64 -38.34
N ILE A 328 -19.18 2.69 -37.22
CA ILE A 328 -19.82 1.55 -36.51
C ILE A 328 -18.82 0.60 -35.83
N HIS A 329 -19.12 0.20 -34.58
CA HIS A 329 -18.35 -0.84 -33.88
C HIS A 329 -18.35 -2.15 -34.70
N GLU A 330 -17.32 -2.36 -35.53
CA GLU A 330 -17.08 -3.61 -36.27
C GLU A 330 -16.99 -4.82 -35.32
N ASN A 331 -16.58 -4.59 -34.07
CA ASN A 331 -16.50 -5.60 -33.02
C ASN A 331 -17.81 -5.82 -32.23
N ALA A 332 -18.91 -5.15 -32.59
CA ALA A 332 -20.20 -5.42 -31.96
C ALA A 332 -20.66 -6.85 -32.29
N ARG A 333 -20.84 -7.68 -31.25
CA ARG A 333 -21.35 -9.04 -31.42
C ARG A 333 -22.81 -9.00 -31.86
N LEU A 334 -23.11 -9.76 -32.91
CA LEU A 334 -24.49 -9.95 -33.36
C LEU A 334 -25.26 -10.72 -32.27
N PRO A 335 -26.54 -10.38 -32.02
CA PRO A 335 -27.36 -11.07 -31.03
C PRO A 335 -27.58 -12.56 -31.40
N VAL A 336 -27.52 -12.89 -32.69
CA VAL A 336 -27.62 -14.25 -33.23
C VAL A 336 -26.57 -14.42 -34.35
N PRO A 337 -25.87 -15.57 -34.44
CA PRO A 337 -24.93 -15.81 -35.53
C PRO A 337 -25.66 -15.86 -36.88
N VAL A 338 -25.14 -15.13 -37.86
CA VAL A 338 -25.63 -15.11 -39.24
C VAL A 338 -24.73 -16.02 -40.08
N PHE A 339 -25.29 -16.77 -41.01
CA PHE A 339 -24.51 -17.61 -41.92
C PHE A 339 -24.61 -17.07 -43.33
N ALA A 340 -23.46 -16.96 -44.01
CA ALA A 340 -23.37 -16.53 -45.41
C ALA A 340 -22.97 -17.71 -46.31
N HIS A 341 -23.58 -17.80 -47.48
CA HIS A 341 -23.20 -18.73 -48.54
C HIS A 341 -22.52 -18.00 -49.69
N ASP A 342 -21.41 -18.55 -50.17
CA ASP A 342 -20.80 -18.14 -51.44
C ASP A 342 -21.44 -18.86 -52.64
N SER A 343 -21.23 -18.32 -53.83
CA SER A 343 -21.60 -18.86 -55.15
C SER A 343 -21.18 -20.33 -55.33
N ASP A 344 -20.10 -20.72 -54.66
CA ASP A 344 -19.50 -22.07 -54.70
C ASP A 344 -19.98 -23.00 -53.58
N GLY A 345 -20.99 -22.60 -52.78
CA GLY A 345 -21.64 -23.46 -51.79
C GLY A 345 -20.95 -23.55 -50.42
N ASN A 346 -19.88 -22.77 -50.18
CA ASN A 346 -19.19 -22.72 -48.89
C ASN A 346 -19.97 -21.89 -47.86
N LYS A 347 -20.08 -22.43 -46.63
CA LYS A 347 -20.76 -21.83 -45.47
C LYS A 347 -19.76 -21.08 -44.59
N GLN A 348 -20.03 -19.80 -44.33
CA GLN A 348 -19.29 -18.99 -43.36
C GLN A 348 -20.20 -18.57 -42.21
N LYS A 349 -19.77 -18.79 -40.95
CA LYS A 349 -20.45 -18.30 -39.74
C LYS A 349 -19.93 -16.91 -39.39
N ILE A 350 -20.83 -15.96 -39.23
CA ILE A 350 -20.58 -14.55 -38.95
C ILE A 350 -21.11 -14.23 -37.55
N ILE A 351 -20.26 -13.68 -36.69
CA ILE A 351 -20.58 -13.42 -35.27
C ILE A 351 -20.41 -11.94 -34.92
N SER A 352 -19.65 -11.18 -35.72
CA SER A 352 -19.44 -9.75 -35.53
C SER A 352 -20.07 -8.91 -36.64
N PHE A 353 -20.39 -7.66 -36.31
CA PHE A 353 -20.99 -6.71 -37.24
C PHE A 353 -20.02 -6.32 -38.39
N GLY A 354 -18.71 -6.26 -38.11
CA GLY A 354 -17.66 -6.01 -39.10
C GLY A 354 -17.52 -7.15 -40.12
N GLU A 355 -17.59 -8.41 -39.68
CA GLU A 355 -17.64 -9.58 -40.57
C GLU A 355 -18.88 -9.55 -41.49
N LEU A 356 -20.02 -9.07 -40.98
CA LEU A 356 -21.26 -8.94 -41.76
C LEU A 356 -21.14 -7.86 -42.85
N ILE A 357 -20.52 -6.72 -42.55
CA ILE A 357 -20.24 -5.66 -43.53
C ILE A 357 -19.26 -6.15 -44.60
N ALA A 358 -18.17 -6.81 -44.21
CA ALA A 358 -17.20 -7.35 -45.15
C ALA A 358 -17.85 -8.35 -46.11
N ALA A 359 -18.70 -9.25 -45.60
CA ALA A 359 -19.43 -10.22 -46.40
C ALA A 359 -20.50 -9.57 -47.32
N SER A 360 -21.03 -8.39 -46.97
CA SER A 360 -22.03 -7.67 -47.79
C SER A 360 -21.50 -7.16 -49.13
N LYS A 361 -20.19 -6.92 -49.20
CA LYS A 361 -19.51 -6.43 -50.42
C LYS A 361 -19.41 -7.51 -51.51
N GLU A 362 -19.55 -8.79 -51.16
CA GLU A 362 -19.33 -9.95 -52.02
C GLU A 362 -20.62 -10.56 -52.64
N LYS A 363 -21.78 -9.89 -52.54
CA LYS A 363 -23.10 -10.36 -53.07
C LYS A 363 -23.50 -11.78 -52.61
N LYS A 364 -23.42 -12.05 -51.30
CA LYS A 364 -23.80 -13.34 -50.68
C LYS A 364 -25.28 -13.37 -50.26
N TYR A 365 -25.85 -14.59 -50.12
CA TYR A 365 -27.15 -14.83 -49.49
C TYR A 365 -26.95 -15.23 -48.02
N TYR A 366 -27.81 -14.76 -47.10
CA TYR A 366 -27.67 -15.05 -45.66
C TYR A 366 -28.92 -15.63 -45.02
N TYR A 367 -28.71 -16.34 -43.90
CA TYR A 367 -29.75 -16.94 -43.05
C TYR A 367 -29.31 -17.05 -41.59
N PHE A 368 -30.27 -17.24 -40.67
CA PHE A 368 -30.04 -17.27 -39.21
C PHE A 368 -29.96 -18.69 -38.60
N SER A 369 -30.38 -19.76 -39.32
CA SER A 369 -30.45 -21.14 -38.80
C SER A 369 -29.77 -22.17 -39.72
N ILE A 370 -29.18 -23.23 -39.13
CA ILE A 370 -28.47 -24.30 -39.83
C ILE A 370 -29.43 -25.22 -40.63
N GLU A 371 -30.71 -25.27 -40.26
CA GLU A 371 -31.67 -26.29 -40.74
C GLU A 371 -32.71 -25.79 -41.76
N THR A 372 -32.66 -24.54 -42.21
CA THR A 372 -33.61 -24.05 -43.22
C THR A 372 -33.33 -24.66 -44.59
N SER A 373 -34.15 -25.63 -44.99
CA SER A 373 -34.20 -26.22 -46.32
C SER A 373 -34.46 -25.16 -47.39
N PHE A 374 -33.48 -25.00 -48.29
CA PHE A 374 -33.56 -24.42 -49.64
C PHE A 374 -34.79 -23.57 -49.97
N SER A 375 -34.85 -22.28 -49.54
CA SER A 375 -35.51 -21.21 -50.34
C SER A 375 -35.48 -19.80 -49.74
N THR A 376 -35.13 -19.57 -48.47
CA THR A 376 -35.20 -18.22 -47.88
C THR A 376 -33.80 -17.60 -47.72
N GLY A 377 -33.19 -17.24 -48.84
CA GLY A 377 -32.02 -16.37 -48.83
C GLY A 377 -32.48 -14.92 -48.70
N TYR A 378 -32.10 -14.26 -47.61
CA TYR A 378 -32.43 -12.84 -47.43
C TYR A 378 -31.33 -11.96 -48.05
N PRO A 379 -31.68 -10.91 -48.81
CA PRO A 379 -30.75 -9.84 -49.15
C PRO A 379 -30.36 -9.07 -47.89
N PHE A 380 -29.16 -8.47 -47.88
CA PHE A 380 -28.59 -7.73 -46.75
C PHE A 380 -29.57 -6.73 -46.11
N SER A 381 -30.35 -6.02 -46.92
CA SER A 381 -31.36 -5.06 -46.44
C SER A 381 -32.50 -5.69 -45.62
N GLN A 382 -32.90 -6.93 -45.93
CA GLN A 382 -33.93 -7.64 -45.16
C GLN A 382 -33.39 -8.20 -43.84
N ILE A 383 -32.12 -8.61 -43.79
CA ILE A 383 -31.45 -9.09 -42.56
C ILE A 383 -31.31 -7.96 -41.54
N MET A 384 -30.91 -6.77 -42.00
CA MET A 384 -30.87 -5.59 -41.15
C MET A 384 -32.26 -5.23 -40.61
N GLY A 385 -33.30 -5.34 -41.44
CA GLY A 385 -34.69 -5.16 -41.00
C GLY A 385 -35.12 -6.17 -39.92
N ILE A 386 -34.75 -7.44 -40.05
CA ILE A 386 -35.06 -8.49 -39.05
C ILE A 386 -34.28 -8.27 -37.75
N LEU A 387 -32.99 -7.92 -37.83
CA LEU A 387 -32.17 -7.60 -36.66
C LEU A 387 -32.72 -6.40 -35.87
N GLU A 388 -33.21 -5.38 -36.58
CA GLU A 388 -33.84 -4.21 -35.97
C GLU A 388 -35.24 -4.53 -35.39
N SER A 389 -36.08 -5.29 -36.12
CA SER A 389 -37.48 -5.52 -35.72
C SER A 389 -37.67 -6.63 -34.69
N GLU A 390 -36.94 -7.76 -34.80
CA GLU A 390 -37.11 -8.92 -33.92
C GLU A 390 -36.13 -8.91 -32.74
N TYR A 391 -34.91 -8.38 -32.94
CA TYR A 391 -33.84 -8.43 -31.93
C TYR A 391 -33.49 -7.06 -31.33
N GLN A 392 -34.21 -6.00 -31.69
CA GLN A 392 -33.98 -4.62 -31.21
C GLN A 392 -32.52 -4.14 -31.38
N PHE A 393 -31.79 -4.71 -32.34
CA PHE A 393 -30.40 -4.39 -32.58
C PHE A 393 -30.30 -3.12 -33.43
N SER A 394 -29.96 -2.00 -32.78
CA SER A 394 -29.61 -0.74 -33.46
C SER A 394 -28.14 -0.43 -33.18
N PRO A 395 -27.23 -0.52 -34.17
CA PRO A 395 -25.86 -0.08 -33.98
C PRO A 395 -25.88 1.44 -33.73
N LYS A 396 -25.38 1.89 -32.57
CA LYS A 396 -25.18 3.33 -32.31
C LYS A 396 -24.21 3.87 -33.35
N ARG A 397 -24.75 4.61 -34.32
CA ARG A 397 -23.98 5.40 -35.28
C ARG A 397 -23.71 6.74 -34.63
N TYR A 398 -22.51 6.93 -34.09
CA TYR A 398 -22.05 8.26 -33.75
C TYR A 398 -21.79 9.02 -35.04
N GLN A 399 -22.32 10.24 -35.15
CA GLN A 399 -21.92 11.16 -36.22
C GLN A 399 -20.44 11.51 -36.03
N ALA A 400 -19.69 11.77 -37.11
CA ALA A 400 -18.28 12.18 -37.01
C ALA A 400 -18.07 13.40 -36.09
N SER A 401 -19.08 14.27 -35.98
CA SER A 401 -19.11 15.39 -35.03
C SER A 401 -19.21 14.96 -33.56
N GLU A 402 -20.00 13.92 -33.25
CA GLU A 402 -20.17 13.42 -31.88
C GLU A 402 -18.92 12.67 -31.40
N ILE A 403 -18.26 11.92 -32.29
CA ILE A 403 -16.96 11.28 -31.98
C ILE A 403 -15.90 12.35 -31.71
N ARG A 404 -15.88 13.41 -32.53
CA ARG A 404 -14.96 14.53 -32.35
C ARG A 404 -15.18 15.25 -31.02
N GLU A 405 -16.42 15.53 -30.65
CA GLU A 405 -16.75 16.14 -29.35
C GLU A 405 -16.31 15.28 -28.16
N ILE A 406 -16.48 13.95 -28.26
CA ILE A 406 -16.01 13.01 -27.24
C ILE A 406 -14.47 13.00 -27.16
N CYS A 407 -13.78 12.90 -28.30
CA CYS A 407 -12.32 12.92 -28.35
C CYS A 407 -11.73 14.26 -27.88
N GLU A 408 -12.39 15.39 -28.17
CA GLU A 408 -11.99 16.71 -27.68
C GLU A 408 -12.14 16.82 -26.17
N ALA A 409 -13.25 16.32 -25.60
CA ALA A 409 -13.48 16.29 -24.17
C ALA A 409 -12.47 15.36 -23.45
N GLU A 410 -12.20 14.19 -24.02
CA GLU A 410 -11.27 13.22 -23.45
C GLU A 410 -9.81 13.68 -23.57
N TYR A 411 -9.44 14.35 -24.67
CA TYR A 411 -8.16 15.03 -24.80
C TYR A 411 -7.99 16.18 -23.81
N ALA A 412 -9.04 16.97 -23.56
CA ALA A 412 -8.98 18.04 -22.56
C ALA A 412 -8.68 17.49 -21.15
N ASN A 413 -9.33 16.39 -20.78
CA ASN A 413 -9.07 15.69 -19.51
C ASN A 413 -7.63 15.14 -19.46
N LEU A 414 -7.19 14.46 -20.53
CA LEU A 414 -5.81 13.94 -20.60
C LEU A 414 -4.77 15.06 -20.57
N MET A 415 -5.05 16.21 -21.17
CA MET A 415 -4.18 17.38 -21.13
C MET A 415 -4.09 17.98 -19.73
N GLU A 416 -5.19 18.02 -18.98
CA GLU A 416 -5.18 18.47 -17.59
C GLU A 416 -4.35 17.52 -16.71
N GLU A 417 -4.54 16.21 -16.86
CA GLU A 417 -3.74 15.20 -16.16
C GLU A 417 -2.25 15.27 -16.55
N TYR A 418 -1.96 15.45 -17.84
CA TYR A 418 -0.60 15.63 -18.35
C TYR A 418 0.06 16.88 -17.78
N GLN A 419 -0.61 18.04 -17.80
CA GLN A 419 -0.07 19.27 -17.25
C GLN A 419 0.19 19.14 -15.75
N LYS A 420 -0.73 18.51 -15.01
CA LYS A 420 -0.54 18.21 -13.59
C LYS A 420 0.67 17.31 -13.35
N PHE A 421 0.85 16.26 -14.16
CA PHE A 421 2.00 15.37 -14.10
C PHE A 421 3.32 16.11 -14.40
N VAL A 422 3.37 16.90 -15.49
CA VAL A 422 4.57 17.66 -15.87
C VAL A 422 4.96 18.66 -14.80
N ASN A 423 4.00 19.43 -14.28
CA ASN A 423 4.25 20.40 -13.20
C ASN A 423 4.81 19.68 -11.96
N THR A 424 4.22 18.54 -11.60
CA THR A 424 4.70 17.73 -10.46
C THR A 424 6.14 17.24 -10.67
N VAL A 425 6.48 16.72 -11.86
CA VAL A 425 7.81 16.15 -12.10
C VAL A 425 8.89 17.22 -12.33
N ARG A 426 8.56 18.34 -12.99
CA ARG A 426 9.49 19.44 -13.33
C ARG A 426 9.62 20.48 -12.20
N ASP A 427 8.52 21.00 -11.64
CA ASP A 427 8.56 22.12 -10.70
C ASP A 427 9.02 21.72 -9.29
N ASP A 428 8.73 20.50 -8.83
CA ASP A 428 9.13 20.02 -7.50
C ASP A 428 10.61 19.59 -7.42
N SER A 429 11.45 19.88 -8.42
CA SER A 429 12.78 19.25 -8.48
C SER A 429 13.67 19.50 -7.28
N ASN A 430 13.75 20.76 -6.87
CA ASN A 430 14.56 21.16 -5.73
C ASN A 430 13.80 20.90 -4.42
N LEU A 431 12.48 21.07 -4.42
CA LEU A 431 11.65 20.91 -3.23
C LEU A 431 11.58 19.44 -2.79
N LEU A 432 11.34 18.51 -3.72
CA LEU A 432 11.32 17.07 -3.44
C LEU A 432 12.67 16.59 -2.94
N LYS A 433 13.77 17.02 -3.58
CA LYS A 433 15.12 16.65 -3.14
C LYS A 433 15.43 17.18 -1.74
N GLN A 434 15.11 18.45 -1.47
CA GLN A 434 15.26 19.04 -0.15
C GLN A 434 14.42 18.31 0.90
N ASN A 435 13.18 17.95 0.55
CA ASN A 435 12.29 17.23 1.45
C ASN A 435 12.78 15.80 1.72
N LEU A 436 13.32 15.10 0.71
CA LEU A 436 13.92 13.77 0.86
C LEU A 436 15.12 13.82 1.81
N GLU A 437 16.04 14.76 1.60
CA GLU A 437 17.23 14.95 2.44
C GLU A 437 16.86 15.42 3.86
N ALA A 438 15.79 16.20 4.00
CA ALA A 438 15.31 16.67 5.29
C ALA A 438 14.49 15.61 6.05
N ASN A 439 14.07 14.52 5.40
CA ASN A 439 13.20 13.50 6.00
C ASN A 439 14.02 12.50 6.83
N ILE A 440 13.81 12.54 8.15
CA ILE A 440 14.52 11.69 9.11
C ILE A 440 14.12 10.22 9.07
N TRP A 441 13.09 9.86 8.31
CA TRP A 441 12.56 8.51 8.29
C TRP A 441 13.07 7.66 7.12
N LEU A 442 13.73 8.29 6.15
CA LEU A 442 14.24 7.62 4.95
C LEU A 442 15.70 7.22 5.12
N THR A 443 16.07 6.11 4.49
CA THR A 443 17.47 5.69 4.36
C THR A 443 18.12 6.35 3.15
N CYS A 444 19.46 6.32 3.07
CA CYS A 444 20.16 6.80 1.87
C CYS A 444 19.77 5.98 0.62
N SER A 445 19.59 4.66 0.78
CA SER A 445 19.17 3.77 -0.31
C SER A 445 17.79 4.15 -0.85
N ASP A 446 16.85 4.49 0.05
CA ASP A 446 15.52 4.96 -0.34
C ASP A 446 15.59 6.23 -1.19
N ILE A 447 16.40 7.19 -0.76
CA ILE A 447 16.56 8.49 -1.44
C ILE A 447 17.16 8.27 -2.83
N ASP A 448 18.20 7.45 -2.95
CA ASP A 448 18.87 7.19 -4.23
C ASP A 448 17.96 6.49 -5.23
N GLU A 449 17.18 5.50 -4.79
CA GLU A 449 16.22 4.79 -5.65
C GLU A 449 15.14 5.72 -6.18
N VAL A 450 14.56 6.55 -5.31
CA VAL A 450 13.55 7.54 -5.69
C VAL A 450 14.09 8.51 -6.73
N LEU A 451 15.31 9.02 -6.52
CA LEU A 451 15.95 9.95 -7.45
C LEU A 451 16.24 9.27 -8.80
N SER A 452 16.62 7.98 -8.79
CA SER A 452 16.81 7.18 -10.00
C SER A 452 15.51 6.99 -10.79
N VAL A 453 14.42 6.56 -10.15
CA VAL A 453 13.11 6.39 -10.79
C VAL A 453 12.62 7.71 -11.39
N ARG A 454 12.83 8.82 -10.67
CA ARG A 454 12.51 10.15 -11.18
C ARG A 454 13.30 10.55 -12.41
N GLN A 455 14.60 10.23 -12.47
CA GLN A 455 15.42 10.49 -13.66
C GLN A 455 14.85 9.76 -14.89
N ASN A 456 14.35 8.54 -14.71
CA ASN A 456 13.70 7.79 -15.79
C ASN A 456 12.43 8.51 -16.30
N TYR A 457 11.59 9.02 -15.39
CA TYR A 457 10.41 9.80 -15.78
C TYR A 457 10.77 11.13 -16.46
N LEU A 458 11.81 11.82 -15.99
CA LEU A 458 12.32 13.04 -16.64
C LEU A 458 12.82 12.77 -18.07
N ALA A 459 13.48 11.63 -18.29
CA ALA A 459 13.91 11.19 -19.61
C ALA A 459 12.74 10.79 -20.54
N TRP A 460 11.61 10.38 -19.95
CA TRP A 460 10.40 10.01 -20.68
C TRP A 460 9.52 11.21 -21.07
N LEU A 461 9.57 12.32 -20.33
CA LEU A 461 8.76 13.51 -20.60
C LEU A 461 8.79 14.02 -22.05
N PRO A 462 9.95 14.10 -22.75
CA PRO A 462 9.99 14.58 -24.14
C PRO A 462 9.20 13.70 -25.11
N LEU A 463 9.24 12.38 -24.92
CA LEU A 463 8.50 11.43 -25.75
C LEU A 463 6.99 11.60 -25.54
N LEU A 464 6.56 11.80 -24.29
CA LEU A 464 5.16 12.01 -24.00
C LEU A 464 4.65 13.37 -24.51
N GLU A 465 5.48 14.40 -24.46
CA GLU A 465 5.20 15.71 -25.05
C GLU A 465 5.01 15.61 -26.57
N GLU A 466 5.83 14.80 -27.26
CA GLU A 466 5.67 14.51 -28.69
C GLU A 466 4.33 13.79 -28.99
N ASN A 467 3.96 12.79 -28.19
CA ASN A 467 2.69 12.07 -28.33
C ASN A 467 1.46 12.98 -28.12
N MET A 468 1.48 13.83 -27.09
CA MET A 468 0.39 14.79 -26.84
C MET A 468 0.28 15.81 -27.97
N ASN A 469 1.41 16.30 -28.50
CA ASN A 469 1.43 17.20 -29.64
C ASN A 469 0.87 16.54 -30.90
N ALA A 470 1.24 15.29 -31.19
CA ALA A 470 0.71 14.53 -32.31
C ALA A 470 -0.81 14.34 -32.19
N LEU A 471 -1.32 14.09 -30.98
CA LEU A 471 -2.75 13.95 -30.72
C LEU A 471 -3.49 15.28 -30.92
N SER A 472 -2.88 16.40 -30.50
CA SER A 472 -3.42 17.74 -30.75
C SER A 472 -3.53 18.08 -32.24
N VAL A 473 -2.59 17.60 -33.05
CA VAL A 473 -2.60 17.77 -34.51
C VAL A 473 -3.69 16.90 -35.13
N ALA A 474 -3.80 15.64 -34.69
CA ALA A 474 -4.82 14.70 -35.16
C ALA A 474 -6.27 15.13 -34.86
N ILE A 475 -6.51 15.83 -33.75
CA ILE A 475 -7.82 16.42 -33.43
C ILE A 475 -8.14 17.64 -34.32
N ARG A 476 -7.11 18.37 -34.76
CA ARG A 476 -7.27 19.58 -35.58
C ARG A 476 -7.43 19.27 -37.07
N SER A 477 -6.75 18.25 -37.57
CA SER A 477 -6.94 17.69 -38.93
C SER A 477 -8.31 17.07 -39.06
#